data_AF-A0A6A3IWW5-F1
#
_entry.id   AF-A0A6A3IWW5-F1
#
_cell.length_a   1.000
_cell.length_b   1.000
_cell.length_c   1.000
_cell.angle_alpha   90.00
_cell.angle_beta   90.00
_cell.angle_gamma   90.00
#
_symmetry.space_group_name_H-M   'P 1'
#
loop_
_entity.id
_entity.type
_entity.pdbx_description
1 polymer ?
#
loop_
_entity_poly.entity_id
_entity_poly.type
_entity_poly.pdbx_seq_one_letter_code
_entity_poly.pdbx_strand_id
1 'polypeptide(L)' 'MMMPHEIAANKQSYIDMLFLRLLPAVMLQFQPPNFPDTNASDTGLFHAIQTLQQKKVARSLPELICVIHEAYWELPP' A
#
# COMPACT_ATOMS: atom_id res chain seq x y z
N MET A 1 30.27 -11.44 -31.37
CA MET A 1 29.07 -10.58 -31.33
C MET A 1 28.02 -11.33 -30.51
N MET A 2 27.74 -10.89 -29.29
CA MET A 2 26.82 -11.56 -28.37
C MET A 2 25.64 -10.64 -28.10
N MET A 3 24.43 -11.16 -28.22
CA MET A 3 23.17 -10.44 -28.03
C MET A 3 22.94 -10.12 -26.54
N PRO A 4 22.21 -9.03 -26.21
CA PRO A 4 22.02 -8.54 -24.86
C PRO A 4 20.96 -9.38 -24.13
N HIS A 5 21.36 -10.53 -23.62
CA HIS A 5 20.57 -11.28 -22.64
C HIS A 5 20.96 -10.76 -21.25
N GLU A 6 19.98 -10.11 -20.63
CA GLU A 6 19.68 -10.26 -19.21
C GLU A 6 20.81 -9.83 -18.26
N ILE A 7 21.04 -8.52 -18.19
CA ILE A 7 21.42 -7.91 -16.91
C ILE A 7 20.21 -8.12 -16.01
N ALA A 8 20.21 -9.23 -15.27
CA ALA A 8 19.34 -9.43 -14.13
C ALA A 8 19.62 -8.27 -13.16
N ALA A 9 18.86 -7.19 -13.29
CA ALA A 9 18.81 -6.13 -12.34
C ALA A 9 18.31 -6.75 -11.03
N ASN A 10 19.27 -7.10 -10.17
CA ASN A 10 19.07 -7.40 -8.76
C ASN A 10 18.00 -6.43 -8.22
N LYS A 11 16.99 -6.91 -7.46
CA LYS A 11 15.98 -6.05 -6.81
C LYS A 11 16.61 -4.84 -6.09
N GLN A 12 17.81 -5.00 -5.55
CA GLN A 12 18.61 -3.92 -4.97
C GLN A 12 18.88 -2.78 -5.96
N SER A 13 19.20 -3.08 -7.22
CA SER A 13 19.47 -2.10 -8.28
C SER A 13 18.25 -1.22 -8.62
N TYR A 14 17.04 -1.78 -8.59
CA TYR A 14 15.81 -0.99 -8.77
C TYR A 14 15.51 -0.08 -7.58
N ILE A 15 15.75 -0.59 -6.38
CA ILE A 15 15.63 0.18 -5.13
C ILE A 15 16.65 1.34 -5.16
N ASP A 16 17.92 1.05 -5.46
CA ASP A 16 19.00 2.02 -5.55
C ASP A 16 18.73 3.11 -6.61
N MET A 17 18.13 2.74 -7.75
CA MET A 17 17.77 3.69 -8.82
C MET A 17 16.64 4.66 -8.41
N LEU A 18 15.65 4.18 -7.67
CA LEU A 18 14.58 5.03 -7.11
C LEU A 18 15.10 5.95 -5.99
N PHE A 19 15.99 5.44 -5.14
CA PHE A 19 16.61 6.19 -4.03
C PHE A 19 17.44 7.39 -4.53
N LEU A 20 18.22 7.21 -5.60
CA LEU A 20 19.18 8.22 -6.05
C LEU A 20 18.58 9.34 -6.91
N ARG A 21 17.34 9.21 -7.41
CA ARG A 21 16.84 10.11 -8.47
C ARG A 21 15.58 10.89 -8.16
N LEU A 22 14.74 10.48 -7.21
CA LEU A 22 13.40 11.09 -7.08
C LEU A 22 12.99 11.59 -5.68
N LEU A 23 13.51 11.04 -4.57
CA LEU A 23 13.13 11.49 -3.21
C LEU A 23 14.27 11.24 -2.20
N PRO A 24 15.16 12.21 -1.91
CA PRO A 24 16.32 12.00 -1.03
C PRO A 24 15.97 11.73 0.44
N ALA A 25 14.69 11.85 0.84
CA ALA A 25 14.24 11.68 2.22
C ALA A 25 13.28 10.49 2.45
N VAL A 26 13.05 9.64 1.44
CA VAL A 26 12.16 8.48 1.59
C VAL A 26 12.97 7.20 1.63
N MET A 27 12.85 6.46 2.73
CA MET A 27 13.44 5.13 2.88
C MET A 27 12.42 4.05 2.51
N LEU A 28 12.75 3.23 1.52
CA LEU A 28 12.00 2.02 1.21
C LEU A 28 12.31 0.94 2.27
N GLN A 29 11.24 0.31 2.78
CA GLN A 29 11.33 -0.82 3.70
C GLN A 29 10.97 -2.11 2.95
N PHE A 30 11.63 -3.21 3.30
CA PHE A 30 11.29 -4.51 2.72
C PHE A 30 9.94 -4.99 3.26
N GLN A 31 9.01 -5.25 2.35
CA GLN A 31 7.76 -5.95 2.64
C GLN A 31 7.84 -7.36 2.04
N PRO A 32 7.77 -8.43 2.85
CA PRO A 32 7.76 -9.79 2.34
C PRO A 32 6.54 -10.05 1.43
N PRO A 33 6.71 -10.87 0.38
CA PRO A 33 5.59 -11.23 -0.50
C PRO A 33 4.51 -11.98 0.29
N ASN A 34 3.24 -11.66 0.01
CA ASN A 34 2.05 -12.28 0.61
C ASN A 34 2.02 -12.23 2.15
N PHE A 35 2.63 -11.21 2.77
CA PHE A 35 2.69 -11.07 4.22
C PHE A 35 2.06 -9.75 4.70
N PRO A 36 0.72 -9.61 4.59
CA PRO A 36 0.00 -8.38 4.91
C PRO A 36 0.17 -7.95 6.38
N ASP A 37 0.46 -8.90 7.28
CA ASP A 37 0.67 -8.65 8.70
C ASP A 37 1.88 -7.74 9.00
N THR A 38 2.82 -7.60 8.04
CA THR A 38 3.95 -6.65 8.15
C THR A 38 3.61 -5.24 7.68
N ASN A 39 2.45 -5.03 7.08
CA ASN A 39 1.99 -3.73 6.61
C ASN A 39 1.05 -3.10 7.63
N ALA A 40 1.51 -2.03 8.28
CA ALA A 40 0.71 -1.29 9.25
C ALA A 40 -0.60 -0.75 8.65
N SER A 41 -0.62 -0.44 7.35
CA SER A 41 -1.84 0.00 6.67
C SER A 41 -2.87 -1.13 6.55
N ASP A 42 -2.44 -2.35 6.20
CA ASP A 42 -3.33 -3.51 6.05
C ASP A 42 -3.87 -3.97 7.41
N THR A 43 -2.98 -4.09 8.41
CA THR A 43 -3.33 -4.61 9.74
C THR A 43 -4.05 -3.57 10.60
N GLY A 44 -3.72 -2.28 10.43
CA GLY A 44 -4.27 -1.19 11.24
C GLY A 44 -5.37 -0.42 10.50
N LEU A 45 -4.95 0.49 9.62
CA LEU A 45 -5.83 1.50 9.03
C LEU A 45 -6.99 0.88 8.22
N PHE A 46 -6.70 0.01 7.27
CA PHE A 46 -7.72 -0.57 6.40
C PHE A 46 -8.64 -1.51 7.18
N HIS A 47 -8.10 -2.29 8.11
CA HIS A 47 -8.89 -3.11 9.01
C HIS A 47 -9.88 -2.30 9.85
N ALA A 48 -9.43 -1.17 10.42
CA ALA A 48 -10.28 -0.30 11.23
C ALA A 48 -11.40 0.36 10.40
N ILE A 49 -11.07 0.90 9.23
CA ILE A 49 -12.06 1.49 8.30
C ILE A 49 -13.07 0.44 7.88
N GLN A 50 -12.63 -0.77 7.52
CA GLN A 50 -13.52 -1.85 7.10
C GLN A 50 -14.46 -2.28 8.23
N THR A 51 -13.96 -2.35 9.45
CA THR A 51 -14.76 -2.68 10.64
C THR A 51 -15.89 -1.67 10.88
N LEU A 52 -15.65 -0.38 10.62
CA LEU A 52 -16.67 0.66 10.71
C LEU A 52 -17.62 0.65 9.51
N GLN A 53 -17.08 0.52 8.30
CA GLN A 53 -17.83 0.43 7.04
C GLN A 53 -18.86 -0.70 7.09
N GLN A 54 -18.50 -1.88 7.62
CA GLN A 54 -19.39 -3.05 7.71
C GLN A 54 -20.58 -2.88 8.65
N LYS A 55 -20.57 -1.87 9.53
CA LYS A 55 -21.71 -1.54 10.41
C LYS A 55 -22.78 -0.73 9.68
N LYS A 56 -22.51 -0.25 8.46
CA LYS A 56 -23.42 0.56 7.65
C LYS A 56 -23.88 -0.22 6.42
N VAL A 57 -25.05 0.14 5.89
CA VAL A 57 -25.60 -0.48 4.67
C VAL A 57 -25.30 0.42 3.49
N ALA A 58 -24.63 -0.12 2.47
CA ALA A 58 -24.47 0.50 1.16
C ALA A 58 -25.05 -0.46 0.09
N ARG A 59 -25.88 0.07 -0.81
CA ARG A 59 -26.54 -0.69 -1.88
C ARG A 59 -26.02 -0.32 -3.27
N SER A 60 -25.09 0.62 -3.34
CA SER A 60 -24.47 1.08 -4.58
C SER A 60 -23.01 1.46 -4.33
N LEU A 61 -22.22 1.51 -5.41
CA LEU A 61 -20.81 1.94 -5.33
C LEU A 61 -20.67 3.37 -4.77
N PRO A 62 -21.47 4.37 -5.19
CA PRO A 62 -21.41 5.70 -4.59
C PRO A 62 -21.71 5.69 -3.08
N GLU A 63 -22.71 4.94 -2.64
CA GLU A 63 -23.01 4.78 -1.22
C GLU A 63 -21.84 4.14 -0.45
N LEU A 64 -21.21 3.11 -1.03
CA LEU A 64 -20.04 2.46 -0.41
C LEU A 64 -18.88 3.45 -0.23
N ILE A 65 -18.61 4.29 -1.24
CA ILE A 65 -17.56 5.32 -1.15
C ILE A 65 -17.88 6.30 -0.01
N CYS A 66 -19.13 6.77 0.10
CA CYS A 66 -19.54 7.64 1.20
C CYS A 66 -19.35 6.97 2.56
N VAL A 67 -19.81 5.72 2.71
CA VAL A 67 -19.65 4.95 3.96
C VAL A 67 -18.18 4.79 4.36
N ILE A 68 -17.30 4.49 3.40
CA ILE A 68 -15.85 4.37 3.64
C ILE A 68 -15.27 5.72 4.10
N HIS A 69 -15.66 6.81 3.44
CA HIS A 69 -15.17 8.14 3.76
C HIS A 69 -15.61 8.57 5.17
N GLU A 70 -16.87 8.31 5.54
CA GLU A 70 -17.35 8.53 6.91
C GLU A 70 -16.60 7.66 7.93
N ALA A 71 -16.38 6.38 7.63
CA ALA A 71 -15.64 5.47 8.50
C ALA A 71 -14.21 5.94 8.78
N TYR A 72 -13.55 6.58 7.81
CA TYR A 72 -12.22 7.18 8.01
C TYR A 72 -12.27 8.33 9.03
N TRP A 73 -13.27 9.21 8.94
CA TRP A 73 -13.42 10.35 9.86
C TRP A 73 -13.92 9.97 11.26
N GLU A 74 -14.42 8.76 11.44
CA GLU A 74 -14.80 8.19 12.74
C GLU A 74 -13.61 7.58 13.52
N LEU A 75 -12.44 7.44 12.89
CA LEU A 75 -11.25 6.91 13.55
C LEU A 75 -10.75 7.86 14.65
N PRO A 76 -10.17 7.33 15.74
CA PRO A 76 -9.49 8.17 16.73
C PRO A 76 -8.28 8.91 16.11
N PRO A 77 -7.92 10.10 16.64
CA PRO A 77 -6.77 10.87 16.17
C PRO A 77 -5.42 10.20 16.49
#